data_AF-A0A2M8Q6Q3-F1
#
_entry.id   AF-A0A2M8Q6Q3-F1
#
_cell.length_a   1.000
_cell.length_b   1.000
_cell.length_c   1.000
_cell.angle_alpha   90.00
_cell.angle_beta   90.00
_cell.angle_gamma   90.00
#
_symmetry.space_group_name_H-M   'P 1'
#
loop_
_entity.id
_entity.type
_entity.pdbx_description
1 polymer ?
#
loop_
_entity_poly.entity_id
_entity_poly.type
_entity_poly.pdbx_seq_one_letter_code
_entity_poly.pdbx_strand_id
1 'polypeptide(L)' 'MSERFRWGILGTGAIAAKFAAGVEALADQEVIAVGSRTQASADRFADQFDIPR' A
#
# COMPACT_ATOMS: atom_id res chain seq x y z
N MET A 1 17.92 -11.26 10.35
CA MET A 1 16.97 -10.22 9.90
C MET A 1 15.70 -10.95 9.53
N SER A 2 14.56 -10.63 10.14
CA SER A 2 13.30 -11.22 9.69
C SER A 2 13.00 -10.67 8.29
N GLU A 3 12.74 -11.56 7.33
CA GLU A 3 12.31 -11.14 6.00
C GLU A 3 10.95 -10.44 6.14
N ARG A 4 10.89 -9.15 5.81
CA ARG A 4 9.63 -8.40 5.78
C ARG A 4 8.85 -8.79 4.53
N PHE A 5 7.58 -9.14 4.68
CA PHE A 5 6.73 -9.47 3.55
C PHE A 5 6.27 -8.19 2.85
N ARG A 6 6.53 -8.11 1.54
CA ARG A 6 6.35 -6.90 0.73
C ARG A 6 5.15 -7.05 -0.19
N TRP A 7 4.20 -6.13 -0.09
CA TRP A 7 2.96 -6.12 -0.86
C TRP A 7 2.98 -5.06 -1.97
N GLY A 8 2.35 -5.40 -3.08
CA GLY A 8 1.90 -4.46 -4.10
C GLY A 8 0.37 -4.44 -4.16
N ILE A 9 -0.22 -3.26 -4.21
CA ILE A 9 -1.67 -3.07 -4.29
C ILE A 9 -2.06 -2.61 -5.70
N LEU A 10 -3.05 -3.25 -6.31
CA LEU A 10 -3.61 -2.81 -7.59
C LEU A 10 -5.05 -2.34 -7.39
N GLY A 11 -5.25 -1.01 -7.46
CA GLY A 11 -6.50 -0.32 -7.22
C GLY A 11 -6.53 0.41 -5.88
N THR A 12 -7.26 1.52 -5.84
CA THR A 12 -7.26 2.47 -4.70
C THR A 12 -8.66 2.62 -4.10
N GLY A 13 -9.40 1.52 -4.03
CA GLY A 13 -10.76 1.48 -3.49
C GLY A 13 -10.80 1.20 -1.98
N ALA A 14 -12.01 1.22 -1.40
CA ALA A 14 -12.19 1.05 0.05
C ALA A 14 -11.61 -0.25 0.61
N ILE A 15 -11.66 -1.36 -0.16
CA ILE A 15 -11.07 -2.63 0.27
C ILE A 15 -9.54 -2.54 0.30
N ALA A 16 -8.93 -1.94 -0.72
CA ALA A 16 -7.48 -1.73 -0.76
C ALA A 16 -7.00 -0.87 0.41
N ALA A 17 -7.73 0.18 0.76
CA ALA A 17 -7.42 1.03 1.91
C ALA A 17 -7.50 0.26 3.24
N LYS A 18 -8.54 -0.57 3.43
CA LYS A 18 -8.65 -1.43 4.63
C LYS A 18 -7.53 -2.46 4.72
N PHE A 19 -7.15 -3.02 3.57
CA PHE A 19 -6.03 -3.97 3.49
C PHE A 19 -4.70 -3.29 3.86
N ALA A 20 -4.39 -2.14 3.26
CA ALA A 20 -3.18 -1.37 3.57
C ALA A 20 -3.08 -1.01 5.05
N ALA A 21 -4.17 -0.51 5.65
CA ALA A 21 -4.22 -0.24 7.09
C ALA A 21 -3.99 -1.49 7.96
N GLY A 22 -4.48 -2.65 7.50
CA GLY A 22 -4.20 -3.93 8.16
C GLY A 22 -2.73 -4.34 8.07
N VAL A 23 -2.08 -4.10 6.94
CA VAL A 23 -0.65 -4.36 6.74
C VAL A 23 0.21 -3.44 7.62
N GLU A 24 -0.11 -2.16 7.72
CA GLU A 24 0.60 -1.21 8.59
C GLU A 24 0.58 -1.61 10.08
N ALA A 25 -0.45 -2.34 10.52
CA ALA A 25 -0.56 -2.82 11.89
C ALA A 25 0.38 -4.02 12.19
N LEU A 26 1.05 -4.59 11.17
CA LEU A 26 1.91 -5.77 11.30
C LEU A 26 3.39 -5.36 11.26
N ALA A 27 4.16 -5.80 12.24
CA ALA A 27 5.56 -5.40 12.40
C ALA A 27 6.50 -5.99 11.33
N ASP A 28 6.09 -7.07 10.66
CA ASP A 28 6.88 -7.83 9.70
C ASP A 28 6.38 -7.71 8.26
N GLN A 29 5.52 -6.72 7.97
CA GLN A 29 4.96 -6.51 6.63
C GLN A 29 5.02 -5.05 6.20
N GLU A 30 4.98 -4.81 4.89
CA GLU A 30 4.86 -3.47 4.31
C GLU A 30 4.22 -3.48 2.94
N VAL A 31 3.53 -2.40 2.61
CA VAL A 31 3.13 -2.07 1.25
C VAL A 31 4.22 -1.22 0.62
N ILE A 32 4.79 -1.67 -0.50
CA ILE A 32 5.91 -0.98 -1.17
C ILE A 32 5.56 -0.44 -2.54
N ALA A 33 4.37 -0.76 -3.05
CA ALA A 33 3.93 -0.32 -4.37
C ALA A 33 2.41 -0.22 -4.45
N VAL A 34 1.91 0.76 -5.21
CA VAL A 34 0.51 0.88 -5.58
C VAL A 34 0.37 1.20 -7.06
N GLY A 35 -0.56 0.53 -7.74
CA GLY A 35 -0.95 0.80 -9.11
C GLY A 35 -2.42 1.19 -9.19
N SER A 36 -2.76 2.09 -10.11
CA SER A 36 -4.15 2.43 -10.42
C SER A 36 -4.30 2.79 -11.90
N ARG A 37 -5.55 2.89 -12.37
CA ARG A 37 -5.87 3.32 -13.73
C ARG A 37 -5.50 4.78 -13.99
N THR A 38 -5.35 5.59 -12.95
CA THR A 38 -4.90 6.98 -13.06
C THR A 38 -3.78 7.25 -12.06
N GLN A 39 -2.72 7.93 -12.51
CA GLN A 39 -1.57 8.28 -11.67
C GLN A 39 -2.00 9.05 -10.42
N ALA A 40 -2.85 10.07 -10.59
CA ALA A 40 -3.33 10.89 -9.47
C ALA A 40 -4.05 10.10 -8.36
N SER A 41 -4.68 8.96 -8.67
CA SER A 41 -5.28 8.11 -7.64
C SER A 41 -4.25 7.21 -6.94
N ALA A 42 -3.26 6.70 -7.69
CA ALA A 42 -2.13 5.99 -7.11
C ALA A 42 -1.32 6.89 -6.19
N ASP A 43 -1.01 8.12 -6.62
CA ASP A 43 -0.26 9.11 -5.82
C ASP A 43 -0.97 9.43 -4.50
N ARG A 44 -2.28 9.73 -4.54
CA ARG A 44 -3.05 10.01 -3.32
C ARG A 44 -3.06 8.82 -2.36
N PHE A 45 -3.12 7.60 -2.88
CA PHE A 45 -3.09 6.40 -2.06
C PHE A 45 -1.69 6.17 -1.49
N ALA A 46 -0.64 6.38 -2.28
CA ALA A 46 0.74 6.29 -1.83
C ALA A 46 1.03 7.31 -0.73
N ASP A 47 0.58 8.56 -0.89
CA ASP A 47 0.72 9.61 0.10
C ASP A 47 -0.06 9.30 1.39
N GLN A 48 -1.21 8.62 1.29
CA GLN A 48 -2.03 8.26 2.46
C GLN A 48 -1.37 7.18 3.34
N PHE A 49 -0.62 6.25 2.73
CA PHE A 49 -0.03 5.08 3.39
C PHE A 49 1.51 5.09 3.36
N ASP A 50 2.11 6.26 3.13
CA ASP A 50 3.56 6.48 3.03
C ASP A 50 4.30 5.48 2.11
N ILE A 51 3.65 5.07 1.01
CA ILE A 51 4.20 4.10 0.06
C ILE A 51 5.24 4.82 -0.84
N PRO A 52 6.45 4.27 -0.99
CA PRO A 52 7.46 4.82 -1.90
C PRO A 52 6.97 4.93 -3.35
N ARG A 53 7.43 5.98 -4.04
CA ARG A 53 7.05 6.34 -5.41
C ARG A 53 8.07 5.84 -6.44
#